data_AF-W2ZRW3-F1
#
_entry.id   AF-W2ZRW3-F1
#
_cell.length_a   1.000
_cell.length_b   1.000
_cell.length_c   1.000
_cell.angle_alpha   90.00
_cell.angle_beta   90.00
_cell.angle_gamma   90.00
#
_symmetry.space_group_name_H-M   'P 1'
#
loop_
_entity.id
_entity.type
_entity.pdbx_description
1 polymer ?
#
loop_
_entity_poly.entity_id
_entity_poly.type
_entity_poly.pdbx_seq_one_letter_code
_entity_poly.pdbx_strand_id
1 'polypeptide(L)'
;METTTVLAAKSTCTSPSQRRKNFSEDDDVALLRQVLLDRPCAQPRGKVMQHWDGMAATLVASPEIMRAKLSGKNAQSHINQLVGRSIERKTRRPRSCR
;
A
#
# COMPACT_ATOMS: atom_id res chain seq x y z
N MET A 1 -25.53 -39.97 8.88
CA MET A 1 -25.36 -38.54 9.19
C MET A 1 -23.99 -38.35 9.80
N GLU A 2 -23.01 -37.91 9.01
CA GLU A 2 -21.68 -37.56 9.53
C GLU A 2 -21.30 -36.19 8.96
N THR A 3 -21.39 -35.19 9.83
CA THR A 3 -21.02 -33.79 9.56
C THR A 3 -19.52 -33.63 9.73
N THR A 4 -18.80 -33.43 8.62
CA THR A 4 -17.39 -33.05 8.64
C THR A 4 -17.29 -31.54 8.89
N THR A 5 -17.04 -31.18 10.13
CA THR A 5 -16.73 -29.79 10.53
C THR A 5 -15.25 -29.53 10.30
N VAL A 6 -14.92 -28.79 9.24
CA VAL A 6 -13.63 -28.12 9.07
C VAL A 6 -13.72 -26.74 9.73
N LEU A 7 -13.10 -26.57 10.89
CA LEU A 7 -12.86 -25.26 11.48
C LEU A 7 -11.35 -25.06 11.70
N ALA A 8 -10.79 -24.38 10.70
CA ALA A 8 -9.68 -23.44 10.74
C ALA A 8 -8.95 -23.29 12.08
N ALA A 9 -7.68 -23.72 12.06
CA ALA A 9 -6.67 -23.25 12.99
C ALA A 9 -6.56 -21.71 12.90
N LYS A 10 -7.15 -21.00 13.87
CA LYS A 10 -6.76 -19.63 14.17
C LYS A 10 -5.44 -19.69 14.92
N SER A 11 -4.35 -19.53 14.16
CA SER A 11 -3.01 -19.36 14.70
C SER A 11 -3.01 -18.22 15.73
N THR A 12 -2.63 -18.54 16.95
CA THR A 12 -2.33 -17.56 18.01
C THR A 12 -1.15 -16.69 17.60
N CYS A 13 -1.18 -15.39 17.91
CA CYS A 13 -0.08 -14.72 18.63
C CYS A 13 -0.38 -13.24 18.90
N THR A 14 -0.36 -12.92 20.19
CA THR A 14 0.42 -11.83 20.79
C THR A 14 0.46 -10.53 20.00
N SER A 15 -0.39 -9.55 20.32
CA SER A 15 -0.21 -8.18 19.85
C SER A 15 0.99 -7.57 20.59
N PRO A 16 2.19 -7.45 19.97
CA PRO A 16 3.24 -6.66 20.58
C PRO A 16 2.80 -5.20 20.45
N SER A 17 3.14 -4.39 21.45
CA SER A 17 3.04 -2.93 21.47
C SER A 17 2.95 -2.32 20.07
N GLN A 18 1.95 -1.47 19.85
CA GLN A 18 1.64 -0.71 18.63
C GLN A 18 2.81 0.20 18.18
N ARG A 19 3.96 -0.40 17.87
CA ARG A 19 5.06 0.24 17.18
C ARG A 19 4.53 0.52 15.79
N ARG A 20 4.55 1.80 15.40
CA ARG A 20 4.21 2.26 14.05
C ARG A 20 4.92 1.33 13.06
N LYS A 21 4.16 0.42 12.45
CA LYS A 21 4.66 -0.41 11.36
C LYS A 21 4.97 0.55 10.22
N ASN A 22 6.25 0.79 9.99
CA ASN A 22 6.72 1.53 8.83
C ASN A 22 6.39 0.69 7.58
N PHE A 23 6.19 1.36 6.44
CA PHE A 23 6.03 0.66 5.16
C PHE A 23 7.30 -0.14 4.86
N SER A 24 7.13 -1.42 4.53
CA SER A 24 8.22 -2.26 4.00
C SER A 24 8.40 -2.03 2.50
N GLU A 25 9.51 -2.48 1.94
CA GLU A 25 9.75 -2.44 0.49
C GLU A 25 8.69 -3.27 -0.27
N ASP A 26 8.25 -4.41 0.29
CA ASP A 26 7.16 -5.21 -0.27
C ASP A 26 5.83 -4.45 -0.29
N ASP A 27 5.53 -3.71 0.78
CA ASP A 27 4.34 -2.85 0.85
C ASP A 27 4.42 -1.74 -0.22
N ASP A 28 5.62 -1.18 -0.44
CA ASP A 28 5.85 -0.15 -1.46
C ASP A 28 5.60 -0.70 -2.87
N VAL A 29 6.07 -1.91 -3.16
CA VAL A 29 5.86 -2.57 -4.46
C VAL A 29 4.39 -2.85 -4.68
N ALA A 30 3.69 -3.40 -3.69
CA ALA A 30 2.26 -3.69 -3.81
C ALA A 30 1.43 -2.41 -3.97
N LEU A 31 1.77 -1.36 -3.21
CA LEU A 31 1.15 -0.04 -3.35
C LEU A 31 1.38 0.57 -4.75
N LEU A 32 2.62 0.49 -5.26
CA LEU A 32 2.96 1.00 -6.60
C LEU A 32 2.23 0.23 -7.71
N ARG A 33 2.16 -1.10 -7.61
CA ARG A 33 1.41 -1.94 -8.57
C ARG A 33 -0.06 -1.54 -8.60
N GLN A 34 -0.68 -1.38 -7.44
CA GLN A 34 -2.09 -1.02 -7.38
C GLN A 34 -2.36 0.40 -7.91
N VAL A 35 -1.50 1.36 -7.60
CA VAL A 35 -1.61 2.74 -8.13
C VAL A 35 -1.50 2.78 -9.65
N LEU A 36 -0.67 1.92 -10.25
CA LEU A 36 -0.57 1.80 -11.71
C LEU A 36 -1.83 1.20 -12.35
N LEU A 37 -2.49 0.27 -11.66
CA LEU A 37 -3.74 -0.35 -12.11
C LEU A 37 -4.93 0.63 -12.01
N ASP A 38 -5.16 1.19 -10.82
CA ASP A 38 -6.36 1.99 -10.55
C ASP A 38 -6.23 3.47 -10.98
N ARG A 39 -4.99 3.93 -11.20
CA ARG A 39 -4.63 5.32 -11.54
C ARG A 39 -5.43 6.37 -10.76
N PRO A 40 -5.44 6.33 -9.41
CA PRO A 40 -6.27 7.20 -8.59
C PRO A 40 -6.00 8.70 -8.81
N CYS A 41 -4.78 9.07 -9.25
CA CYS A 41 -4.39 10.43 -9.60
C CYS A 41 -5.00 10.97 -10.91
N ALA A 42 -5.39 10.09 -11.83
CA ALA A 42 -5.92 10.46 -13.14
C ALA A 42 -7.45 10.62 -13.15
N GLN A 43 -8.08 10.41 -12.00
CA GLN A 43 -9.53 10.41 -11.86
C GLN A 43 -10.12 11.84 -11.89
N PRO A 44 -11.40 12.00 -12.27
CA PRO A 44 -12.06 13.30 -12.32
C PRO A 44 -11.91 14.09 -11.01
N ARG A 45 -11.74 15.41 -11.13
CA ARG A 45 -11.63 16.33 -9.99
C ARG A 45 -12.82 16.11 -9.03
N GLY A 46 -12.51 15.98 -7.74
CA GLY A 46 -13.50 15.71 -6.68
C GLY A 46 -13.67 14.23 -6.31
N LYS A 47 -13.23 13.28 -7.15
CA LYS A 47 -13.32 11.82 -6.87
C LYS A 47 -11.98 11.16 -6.57
N VAL A 48 -10.88 11.90 -6.64
CA VAL A 48 -9.52 11.41 -6.43
C VAL A 48 -9.39 10.69 -5.07
N MET A 49 -9.84 11.33 -3.98
CA MET A 49 -9.76 10.72 -2.64
C MET A 49 -10.59 9.45 -2.50
N GLN A 50 -11.78 9.39 -3.11
CA GLN A 50 -12.62 8.20 -3.09
C GLN A 50 -11.93 7.01 -3.78
N HIS A 51 -11.18 7.25 -4.85
CA HIS A 51 -10.41 6.21 -5.52
C HIS A 51 -9.19 5.79 -4.69
N TRP A 52 -8.52 6.72 -4.02
CA TRP A 52 -7.47 6.38 -3.07
C TRP A 52 -7.98 5.54 -1.90
N ASP A 53 -9.17 5.85 -1.38
CA ASP A 53 -9.81 5.08 -0.30
C ASP A 53 -10.29 3.70 -0.78
N GLY A 54 -10.88 3.60 -1.98
CA GLY A 54 -11.25 2.33 -2.59
C GLY A 54 -10.04 1.42 -2.86
N MET A 55 -8.96 2.01 -3.39
CA MET A 55 -7.70 1.32 -3.60
C MET A 55 -7.09 0.82 -2.27
N ALA A 56 -7.12 1.66 -1.23
CA ALA A 56 -6.65 1.26 0.11
C ALA A 56 -7.49 0.11 0.68
N ALA A 57 -8.81 0.10 0.45
CA ALA A 57 -9.68 -1.00 0.86
C ALA A 57 -9.34 -2.31 0.14
N THR A 58 -9.08 -2.28 -1.16
CA THR A 58 -8.62 -3.45 -1.93
C THR A 58 -7.30 -3.99 -1.41
N LEU A 59 -6.37 -3.10 -1.07
CA LEU A 59 -5.05 -3.46 -0.52
C LEU A 59 -5.14 -4.02 0.91
N VAL A 60 -6.09 -3.54 1.72
CA VAL A 60 -6.36 -4.10 3.07
C VAL A 60 -7.07 -5.45 2.99
N ALA A 61 -7.89 -5.67 1.96
CA ALA A 61 -8.58 -6.93 1.73
C ALA A 61 -7.63 -8.02 1.19
N SER A 62 -6.56 -7.64 0.48
CA SER A 62 -5.53 -8.58 0.04
C SER A 62 -4.55 -8.88 1.18
N PRO A 63 -4.34 -10.15 1.58
CA PRO A 63 -3.47 -10.52 2.70
C PRO A 63 -1.96 -10.26 2.43
N GLU A 64 -1.59 -9.79 1.24
CA GLU A 64 -0.21 -9.49 0.88
C GLU A 64 0.36 -8.24 1.59
N ILE A 65 -0.48 -7.37 2.16
CA ILE A 65 -0.04 -6.10 2.77
C ILE A 65 -0.39 -6.09 4.26
N MET A 66 0.63 -6.06 5.11
CA MET A 66 0.51 -6.27 6.56
C MET A 66 -0.08 -5.08 7.34
N ARG A 67 -0.57 -4.04 6.66
CA ARG A 67 -1.13 -2.86 7.32
C ARG A 67 -2.65 -2.96 7.39
N ALA A 68 -3.13 -3.51 8.50
CA ALA A 68 -4.56 -3.60 8.86
C ALA A 68 -5.33 -2.25 8.88
N LYS A 69 -4.67 -1.11 8.61
CA LYS A 69 -5.29 0.22 8.54
C LYS A 69 -4.54 1.13 7.56
N LEU A 70 -4.69 0.87 6.26
CA LEU A 70 -4.32 1.80 5.20
C LEU A 70 -5.53 2.69 4.85
N SER A 71 -5.32 3.99 4.71
CA SER A 71 -6.32 4.95 4.22
C SER A 71 -5.78 5.61 2.97
N GLY A 72 -6.65 6.10 2.09
CA GLY A 72 -6.26 6.79 0.88
C GLY A 72 -5.29 7.95 1.12
N LYS A 73 -5.43 8.69 2.23
CA LYS A 73 -4.49 9.76 2.60
C LYS A 73 -3.07 9.25 2.87
N ASN A 74 -2.95 8.12 3.56
CA ASN A 74 -1.65 7.52 3.86
C ASN A 74 -1.03 6.92 2.60
N ALA A 75 -1.83 6.27 1.76
CA ALA A 75 -1.40 5.73 0.47
C ALA A 75 -0.86 6.84 -0.45
N GLN A 76 -1.60 7.94 -0.59
CA GLN A 76 -1.20 9.09 -1.40
C GLN A 76 0.07 9.74 -0.87
N SER A 77 0.15 9.99 0.45
CA SER A 77 1.34 10.58 1.07
C SER A 77 2.59 9.72 0.84
N HIS A 78 2.45 8.40 0.94
CA HIS A 78 3.57 7.48 0.76
C HIS A 78 4.06 7.42 -0.68
N ILE A 79 3.14 7.39 -1.65
CA ILE A 79 3.48 7.46 -3.07
C ILE A 79 4.20 8.77 -3.42
N ASN A 80 3.75 9.90 -2.87
CA ASN A 80 4.44 11.18 -3.09
C ASN A 80 5.87 11.15 -2.54
N GLN A 81 6.12 10.50 -1.41
CA GLN A 81 7.46 10.31 -0.86
C GLN A 81 8.33 9.42 -1.77
N LEU A 82 7.78 8.31 -2.27
CA LEU A 82 8.49 7.40 -3.19
C LEU A 82 8.85 8.09 -4.51
N VAL A 83 7.91 8.84 -5.09
CA VAL A 83 8.13 9.63 -6.30
C VAL A 83 9.16 10.72 -6.04
N GLY A 84 9.05 11.46 -4.94
CA GLY A 84 10.03 12.48 -4.56
C GLY A 84 11.46 11.92 -4.45
N ARG A 85 11.63 10.79 -3.75
CA ARG A 85 12.92 10.08 -3.65
C ARG A 85 13.44 9.62 -5.03
N SER A 86 12.57 9.14 -5.90
CA SER A 86 12.94 8.68 -7.24
C SER A 86 13.38 9.84 -8.16
N ILE A 87 12.66 10.96 -8.11
CA ILE A 87 13.01 12.18 -8.84
C ILE A 87 14.34 12.72 -8.34
N GLU A 88 14.54 12.80 -7.03
CA GLU A 88 15.81 13.24 -6.44
C GLU A 88 16.99 12.35 -6.83
N ARG A 89 16.81 11.02 -6.87
CA ARG A 89 17.84 10.10 -7.37
C ARG A 89 18.14 10.32 -8.85
N LYS A 90 17.13 10.66 -9.67
CA LYS A 90 17.33 10.98 -11.10
C LYS A 90 18.03 12.33 -11.30
N THR A 91 17.71 13.33 -10.50
CA THR A 91 18.33 14.67 -10.60
C THR A 91 19.73 14.73 -9.99
N ARG A 92 20.04 13.85 -9.02
CA ARG A 92 21.39 13.69 -8.43
C ARG A 92 22.31 12.77 -9.23
N ARG A 93 21.86 12.12 -10.31
CA ARG A 93 22.82 11.60 -11.30
C ARG A 93 23.52 12.83 -11.86
N PRO A 94 24.83 13.02 -11.67
CA PRO A 94 25.52 14.07 -12.41
C PRO A 94 25.20 13.82 -13.87
N ARG A 95 24.78 14.86 -14.59
CA ARG A 95 24.82 14.81 -16.05
C ARG A 95 26.27 14.50 -16.35
N SER A 96 26.57 13.24 -16.66
CA SER A 96 27.89 12.84 -17.10
C SER A 96 28.11 13.66 -18.36
N CYS A 97 28.90 14.73 -18.23
CA CYS A 97 29.52 15.36 -19.37
C CYS A 97 30.48 14.32 -19.96
N ARG A 98 29.99 13.53 -20.92
CA ARG A 98 30.81 12.90 -21.94
C ARG A 98 29.95 12.46 -23.12
#